data_AF-A0A7Z9BH04-F1
#
_entry.id   AF-A0A7Z9BH04-F1
#
_cell.length_a   1.000
_cell.length_b   1.000
_cell.length_c   1.000
_cell.angle_alpha   90.00
_cell.angle_beta   90.00
_cell.angle_gamma   90.00
#
_symmetry.space_group_name_H-M   'P 1'
#
loop_
_entity.id
_entity.type
_entity.pdbx_description
1 polymer ?
#
loop_
_entity_poly.entity_id
_entity_poly.type
_entity_poly.pdbx_seq_one_letter_code
_entity_poly.pdbx_strand_id
1 'polypeptide(L)'
;MNRQEFLDRYQAGERNFTYIDLSGVNLSGVNLQEINLTGANLTGVNLSWAVLSKTQLVGVCFRRADLRNTVLTQSNLNQSNLSGTNLTKADLRFATLKQADLNWAVLVEADLSNSDLTGAKLDQINLEQAKLNHALLIGAELMEANLTGASLVAANLTGANLRESRLTSANLKDAILTQSNLTEADLNGATLRSANLTEADMHRVVLTGADLTDAVLDGADLSRGNLTGAYLLKTSFKKAYLLRANLEEVYLLWSNLTEANLRGANLRRADLSGAYLVDTILSEADLRDALLIESHLIRTNLEGANLTGCCIHNWEKSEVELNKVECEYVYNEFDYTNKKPKNRYPSDRNFLPGELAQDSPEDSQLIPVEFTEYPHWEALVYTLVKVEQESPELELMIQGFETQPDSFLLQVRANHLVNAKLMSQQILNSYPSMKQKLLQKRSDILGLLSLEVPIFNGAVDLEGIPEAVMSTPTIDGNNHQTLYQEVSRQIQGILRSQEPEKFVVSVQRLLDFLAKNGVELEDLQHQVIIQGIVQRAQREPLFKENLFRWEQVATPTERVSLMGELVRFAIALLWEE
;
A
#
# COMPACT_ATOMS: atom_id res chain seq x y z
N MET A 1 44.72 -37.14 -28.47
CA MET A 1 44.94 -36.97 -29.93
C MET A 1 45.80 -35.73 -30.15
N ASN A 2 46.63 -35.68 -31.20
CA ASN A 2 47.46 -34.49 -31.44
C ASN A 2 46.64 -33.36 -32.15
N ARG A 3 47.12 -32.11 -32.06
CA ARG A 3 46.44 -30.93 -32.63
C ARG A 3 46.18 -31.06 -34.12
N GLN A 4 47.17 -31.49 -34.90
CA GLN A 4 47.10 -31.47 -36.36
C GLN A 4 46.07 -32.49 -36.85
N GLU A 5 46.12 -33.71 -36.31
CA GLU A 5 45.17 -34.78 -36.60
C GLU A 5 43.71 -34.36 -36.29
N PHE A 6 43.50 -33.64 -35.18
CA PHE A 6 42.19 -33.07 -34.85
C PHE A 6 41.69 -32.09 -35.93
N LEU A 7 42.54 -31.14 -36.28
CA LEU A 7 42.18 -30.07 -37.22
C LEU A 7 41.98 -30.62 -38.64
N ASP A 8 42.78 -31.59 -39.07
CA ASP A 8 42.66 -32.22 -40.39
C ASP A 8 41.32 -32.95 -40.51
N ARG A 9 40.93 -33.73 -39.48
CA ARG A 9 39.62 -34.41 -39.42
C ARG A 9 38.47 -33.42 -39.44
N TYR A 10 38.57 -32.35 -38.67
CA TYR A 10 37.55 -31.30 -38.65
C TYR A 10 37.45 -30.58 -40.01
N GLN A 11 38.57 -30.28 -40.67
CA GLN A 11 38.59 -29.70 -42.01
C GLN A 11 38.04 -30.65 -43.08
N ALA A 12 38.21 -31.95 -42.92
CA ALA A 12 37.62 -32.98 -43.77
C ALA A 12 36.09 -33.12 -43.61
N GLY A 13 35.47 -32.36 -42.71
CA GLY A 13 34.03 -32.34 -42.50
C GLY A 13 33.55 -33.17 -41.31
N GLU A 14 34.45 -33.83 -40.58
CA GLU A 14 34.06 -34.50 -39.34
C GLU A 14 33.62 -33.44 -38.32
N ARG A 15 32.48 -33.70 -37.65
CA ARG A 15 31.93 -32.82 -36.61
C ARG A 15 31.70 -33.54 -35.29
N ASN A 16 31.79 -34.86 -35.27
CA ASN A 16 31.53 -35.68 -34.09
C ASN A 16 32.84 -36.16 -33.46
N PHE A 17 33.19 -35.57 -32.33
CA PHE A 17 34.40 -35.87 -31.55
C PHE A 17 34.02 -36.14 -30.09
N THR A 18 32.93 -36.88 -29.86
CA THR A 18 32.54 -37.25 -28.50
C THR A 18 33.62 -38.05 -27.77
N TYR A 19 33.73 -37.82 -26.47
CA TYR A 19 34.68 -38.51 -25.56
C TYR A 19 36.16 -38.40 -25.95
N ILE A 20 36.50 -37.46 -26.82
CA ILE A 20 37.88 -37.30 -27.27
C ILE A 20 38.77 -36.71 -26.17
N ASP A 21 40.03 -37.10 -26.15
CA ASP A 21 41.04 -36.48 -25.30
C ASP A 21 41.88 -35.47 -26.08
N LEU A 22 41.69 -34.21 -25.72
CA LEU A 22 42.39 -33.02 -26.21
C LEU A 22 42.97 -32.21 -25.04
N SER A 23 43.22 -32.87 -23.90
CA SER A 23 43.80 -32.23 -22.73
C SER A 23 45.16 -31.62 -23.02
N GLY A 24 45.39 -30.40 -22.51
CA GLY A 24 46.61 -29.61 -22.71
C GLY A 24 46.88 -29.15 -24.15
N VAL A 25 46.02 -29.46 -25.12
CA VAL A 25 46.23 -29.08 -26.52
C VAL A 25 46.04 -27.57 -26.67
N ASN A 26 46.89 -26.95 -27.48
CA ASN A 26 46.68 -25.56 -27.89
C ASN A 26 45.80 -25.51 -29.13
N LEU A 27 44.59 -24.98 -28.98
CA LEU A 27 43.57 -24.73 -29.99
C LEU A 27 43.18 -23.23 -29.99
N SER A 28 44.07 -22.32 -29.64
CA SER A 28 43.77 -20.89 -29.63
C SER A 28 43.38 -20.39 -31.04
N GLY A 29 42.32 -19.58 -31.12
CA GLY A 29 41.89 -18.91 -32.36
C GLY A 29 41.24 -19.82 -33.41
N VAL A 30 41.00 -21.09 -33.10
CA VAL A 30 40.37 -22.02 -34.04
C VAL A 30 38.88 -21.74 -34.21
N ASN A 31 38.34 -22.08 -35.37
CA ASN A 31 36.90 -22.04 -35.62
C ASN A 31 36.35 -23.47 -35.59
N LEU A 32 35.59 -23.79 -34.54
CA LEU A 32 34.99 -25.09 -34.28
C LEU A 32 33.46 -24.99 -34.10
N GLN A 33 32.82 -24.09 -34.85
CA GLN A 33 31.36 -23.93 -34.84
C GLN A 33 30.63 -25.25 -35.09
N GLU A 34 29.53 -25.47 -34.37
CA GLU A 34 28.64 -26.63 -34.53
C GLU A 34 29.31 -28.00 -34.29
N ILE A 35 30.54 -28.02 -33.75
CA ILE A 35 31.20 -29.28 -33.36
C ILE A 35 30.48 -29.94 -32.19
N ASN A 36 30.48 -31.28 -32.18
CA ASN A 36 30.08 -32.08 -31.06
C ASN A 36 31.31 -32.65 -30.34
N LEU A 37 31.56 -32.17 -29.12
CA LEU A 37 32.61 -32.62 -28.22
C LEU A 37 32.02 -33.23 -26.95
N THR A 38 30.77 -33.70 -26.97
CA THR A 38 30.09 -34.26 -25.77
C THR A 38 30.97 -35.28 -25.05
N GLY A 39 31.18 -35.09 -23.75
CA GLY A 39 32.00 -35.94 -22.89
C GLY A 39 33.52 -35.86 -23.14
N ALA A 40 34.01 -34.94 -23.97
CA ALA A 40 35.43 -34.79 -24.24
C ALA A 40 36.22 -34.33 -23.00
N ASN A 41 37.48 -34.75 -22.92
CA ASN A 41 38.46 -34.23 -21.98
C ASN A 41 39.22 -33.07 -22.61
N LEU A 42 38.95 -31.86 -22.13
CA LEU A 42 39.59 -30.60 -22.51
C LEU A 42 40.32 -29.96 -21.33
N THR A 43 40.75 -30.77 -20.36
CA THR A 43 41.48 -30.29 -19.18
C THR A 43 42.73 -29.54 -19.61
N GLY A 44 42.91 -28.30 -19.15
CA GLY A 44 44.06 -27.45 -19.46
C GLY A 44 44.21 -27.08 -20.94
N VAL A 45 43.18 -27.29 -21.77
CA VAL A 45 43.22 -26.88 -23.19
C VAL A 45 43.35 -25.35 -23.28
N ASN A 46 44.07 -24.86 -24.28
CA ASN A 46 44.02 -23.43 -24.63
C ASN A 46 43.08 -23.27 -25.83
N LEU A 47 41.90 -22.72 -25.59
CA LEU A 47 40.90 -22.35 -26.59
C LEU A 47 40.73 -20.83 -26.68
N SER A 48 41.65 -20.03 -26.12
CA SER A 48 41.53 -18.57 -26.17
C SER A 48 41.29 -18.07 -27.59
N TRP A 49 40.37 -17.11 -27.76
CA TRP A 49 39.95 -16.56 -29.06
C TRP A 49 39.28 -17.56 -30.02
N ALA A 50 38.97 -18.78 -29.60
CA ALA A 50 38.28 -19.75 -30.45
C ALA A 50 36.80 -19.38 -30.67
N VAL A 51 36.28 -19.75 -31.84
CA VAL A 51 34.85 -19.64 -32.17
C VAL A 51 34.22 -21.01 -31.99
N LEU A 52 33.39 -21.14 -30.97
CA LEU A 52 32.71 -22.35 -30.52
C LEU A 52 31.19 -22.15 -30.51
N SER A 53 30.64 -21.28 -31.37
CA SER A 53 29.19 -21.05 -31.43
C SER A 53 28.42 -22.31 -31.79
N LYS A 54 27.24 -22.49 -31.16
CA LYS A 54 26.30 -23.60 -31.41
C LYS A 54 26.90 -24.99 -31.19
N THR A 55 27.91 -25.12 -30.34
CA THR A 55 28.61 -26.39 -30.11
C THR A 55 27.89 -27.27 -29.09
N GLN A 56 28.06 -28.59 -29.19
CA GLN A 56 27.62 -29.54 -28.17
C GLN A 56 28.80 -29.89 -27.27
N LEU A 57 28.77 -29.37 -26.05
CA LEU A 57 29.80 -29.47 -25.02
C LEU A 57 29.24 -30.12 -23.72
N VAL A 58 28.20 -30.94 -23.86
CA VAL A 58 27.55 -31.60 -22.72
C VAL A 58 28.55 -32.50 -22.01
N GLY A 59 28.64 -32.39 -20.68
CA GLY A 59 29.51 -33.24 -19.87
C GLY A 59 31.02 -33.11 -20.15
N VAL A 60 31.44 -32.06 -20.85
CA VAL A 60 32.86 -31.84 -21.18
C VAL A 60 33.66 -31.43 -19.94
N CYS A 61 34.90 -31.90 -19.83
CA CYS A 61 35.82 -31.48 -18.76
C CYS A 61 36.75 -30.36 -19.26
N PHE A 62 36.47 -29.12 -18.88
CA PHE A 62 37.27 -27.92 -19.15
C PHE A 62 38.17 -27.51 -17.98
N ARG A 63 38.36 -28.36 -16.97
CA ARG A 63 39.14 -28.02 -15.75
C ARG A 63 40.43 -27.29 -16.09
N ARG A 64 40.62 -26.08 -15.53
CA ARG A 64 41.82 -25.23 -15.71
C ARG A 64 42.13 -24.87 -17.18
N ALA A 65 41.14 -24.93 -18.07
CA ALA A 65 41.30 -24.51 -19.45
C ALA A 65 41.34 -22.98 -19.59
N ASP A 66 41.93 -22.51 -20.69
CA ASP A 66 41.94 -21.10 -21.08
C ASP A 66 40.93 -20.88 -22.22
N LEU A 67 39.79 -20.28 -21.91
CA LEU A 67 38.70 -19.90 -22.81
C LEU A 67 38.53 -18.37 -22.86
N ARG A 68 39.60 -17.60 -22.64
CA ARG A 68 39.53 -16.13 -22.73
C ARG A 68 39.10 -15.69 -24.14
N ASN A 69 38.19 -14.72 -24.21
CA ASN A 69 37.69 -14.16 -25.47
C ASN A 69 37.07 -15.21 -26.43
N THR A 70 36.65 -16.38 -25.93
CA THR A 70 35.97 -17.37 -26.78
C THR A 70 34.54 -16.93 -27.11
N VAL A 71 34.07 -17.30 -28.29
CA VAL A 71 32.66 -17.15 -28.67
C VAL A 71 31.96 -18.50 -28.46
N LEU A 72 31.17 -18.62 -27.41
CA LEU A 72 30.39 -19.80 -27.01
C LEU A 72 28.87 -19.60 -27.21
N THR A 73 28.47 -18.61 -27.99
CA THR A 73 27.06 -18.26 -28.20
C THR A 73 26.22 -19.45 -28.63
N GLN A 74 25.03 -19.60 -28.03
CA GLN A 74 24.09 -20.71 -28.33
C GLN A 74 24.65 -22.13 -28.13
N SER A 75 25.74 -22.29 -27.37
CA SER A 75 26.35 -23.60 -27.14
C SER A 75 25.71 -24.31 -25.95
N ASN A 76 25.77 -25.64 -25.98
CA ASN A 76 25.24 -26.48 -24.92
C ASN A 76 26.38 -27.01 -24.05
N LEU A 77 26.60 -26.38 -22.89
CA LEU A 77 27.58 -26.75 -21.87
C LEU A 77 26.93 -27.43 -20.65
N ASN A 78 25.72 -28.00 -20.80
CA ASN A 78 25.02 -28.62 -19.68
C ASN A 78 25.88 -29.71 -19.03
N GLN A 79 25.89 -29.76 -17.70
CA GLN A 79 26.63 -30.75 -16.90
C GLN A 79 28.15 -30.79 -17.18
N SER A 80 28.71 -29.79 -17.85
CA SER A 80 30.14 -29.68 -18.07
C SER A 80 30.88 -29.29 -16.78
N ASN A 81 32.15 -29.68 -16.67
CA ASN A 81 33.02 -29.26 -15.59
C ASN A 81 33.96 -28.15 -16.08
N LEU A 82 33.64 -26.92 -15.73
CA LEU A 82 34.38 -25.69 -16.00
C LEU A 82 35.14 -25.20 -14.76
N SER A 83 35.34 -26.02 -13.73
CA SER A 83 35.97 -25.58 -12.49
C SER A 83 37.39 -25.04 -12.73
N GLY A 84 37.67 -23.84 -12.20
CA GLY A 84 38.94 -23.13 -12.38
C GLY A 84 39.26 -22.71 -13.82
N THR A 85 38.27 -22.70 -14.73
CA THR A 85 38.45 -22.27 -16.13
C THR A 85 38.55 -20.74 -16.21
N ASN A 86 39.40 -20.23 -17.10
CA ASN A 86 39.42 -18.81 -17.42
C ASN A 86 38.55 -18.50 -18.65
N LEU A 87 37.43 -17.85 -18.41
CA LEU A 87 36.42 -17.40 -19.39
C LEU A 87 36.35 -15.86 -19.46
N THR A 88 37.43 -15.16 -19.08
CA THR A 88 37.48 -13.70 -19.10
C THR A 88 37.11 -13.18 -20.50
N LYS A 89 36.15 -12.25 -20.57
CA LYS A 89 35.60 -11.67 -21.82
C LYS A 89 35.02 -12.69 -22.81
N ALA A 90 34.67 -13.91 -22.36
CA ALA A 90 34.00 -14.88 -23.21
C ALA A 90 32.56 -14.44 -23.52
N ASP A 91 32.07 -14.75 -24.71
CA ASP A 91 30.69 -14.52 -25.13
C ASP A 91 29.88 -15.82 -25.03
N LEU A 92 29.11 -15.95 -23.96
CA LEU A 92 28.24 -17.08 -23.61
C LEU A 92 26.76 -16.76 -23.82
N ARG A 93 26.43 -15.72 -24.62
CA ARG A 93 25.02 -15.34 -24.82
C ARG A 93 24.21 -16.50 -25.37
N PHE A 94 23.02 -16.71 -24.80
CA PHE A 94 22.11 -17.81 -25.16
C PHE A 94 22.69 -19.23 -24.98
N ALA A 95 23.83 -19.40 -24.30
CA ALA A 95 24.36 -20.72 -23.98
C ALA A 95 23.54 -21.40 -22.86
N THR A 96 23.52 -22.73 -22.85
CA THR A 96 22.92 -23.50 -21.75
C THR A 96 24.02 -24.14 -20.92
N LEU A 97 24.03 -23.84 -19.62
CA LEU A 97 24.99 -24.30 -18.62
C LEU A 97 24.25 -24.96 -17.43
N LYS A 98 23.12 -25.62 -17.70
CA LYS A 98 22.33 -26.28 -16.66
C LYS A 98 23.17 -27.29 -15.90
N GLN A 99 23.18 -27.19 -14.58
CA GLN A 99 23.92 -28.10 -13.70
C GLN A 99 25.43 -28.19 -14.03
N ALA A 100 25.99 -27.19 -14.71
CA ALA A 100 27.43 -27.12 -14.95
C ALA A 100 28.17 -26.77 -13.65
N ASP A 101 29.40 -27.26 -13.52
CA ASP A 101 30.30 -26.95 -12.40
C ASP A 101 31.29 -25.88 -12.84
N LEU A 102 31.07 -24.63 -12.40
CA LEU A 102 31.90 -23.46 -12.67
C LEU A 102 32.60 -22.96 -11.40
N ASN A 103 32.71 -23.78 -10.35
CA ASN A 103 33.35 -23.36 -9.11
C ASN A 103 34.78 -22.85 -9.38
N TRP A 104 35.16 -21.74 -8.75
CA TRP A 104 36.46 -21.07 -8.94
C TRP A 104 36.77 -20.58 -10.37
N ALA A 105 35.80 -20.59 -11.29
CA ALA A 105 36.01 -20.08 -12.65
C ALA A 105 36.14 -18.54 -12.66
N VAL A 106 36.80 -18.01 -13.69
CA VAL A 106 37.00 -16.57 -13.87
C VAL A 106 36.26 -16.11 -15.13
N LEU A 107 35.18 -15.35 -14.95
CA LEU A 107 34.28 -14.83 -15.98
C LEU A 107 34.25 -13.29 -15.97
N VAL A 108 35.37 -12.65 -15.62
CA VAL A 108 35.50 -11.19 -15.59
C VAL A 108 35.14 -10.62 -16.97
N GLU A 109 34.24 -9.64 -17.00
CA GLU A 109 33.73 -9.00 -18.23
C GLU A 109 33.10 -9.98 -19.26
N ALA A 110 32.75 -11.21 -18.87
CA ALA A 110 32.07 -12.16 -19.77
C ALA A 110 30.62 -11.76 -20.02
N ASP A 111 30.07 -12.13 -21.18
CA ASP A 111 28.67 -11.91 -21.52
C ASP A 111 27.87 -13.22 -21.48
N LEU A 112 27.10 -13.39 -20.42
CA LEU A 112 26.18 -14.51 -20.17
C LEU A 112 24.71 -14.10 -20.38
N SER A 113 24.44 -13.01 -21.11
CA SER A 113 23.07 -12.52 -21.28
C SER A 113 22.20 -13.58 -21.95
N ASN A 114 20.98 -13.79 -21.43
CA ASN A 114 20.04 -14.83 -21.88
C ASN A 114 20.56 -16.27 -21.78
N SER A 115 21.61 -16.53 -20.99
CA SER A 115 22.08 -17.90 -20.74
C SER A 115 21.21 -18.61 -19.70
N ASP A 116 21.26 -19.94 -19.71
CA ASP A 116 20.56 -20.78 -18.74
C ASP A 116 21.55 -21.50 -17.82
N LEU A 117 21.72 -20.98 -16.62
CA LEU A 117 22.59 -21.46 -15.53
C LEU A 117 21.76 -22.14 -14.43
N THR A 118 20.57 -22.66 -14.75
CA THR A 118 19.69 -23.31 -13.76
C THR A 118 20.43 -24.45 -13.05
N GLY A 119 20.48 -24.39 -11.71
CA GLY A 119 21.17 -25.36 -10.85
C GLY A 119 22.68 -25.45 -11.08
N ALA A 120 23.31 -24.47 -11.72
CA ALA A 120 24.75 -24.44 -11.90
C ALA A 120 25.47 -24.20 -10.56
N LYS A 121 26.67 -24.76 -10.43
CA LYS A 121 27.56 -24.53 -9.29
C LYS A 121 28.55 -23.43 -9.64
N LEU A 122 28.51 -22.33 -8.91
CA LEU A 122 29.21 -21.08 -9.17
C LEU A 122 29.89 -20.59 -7.88
N ASP A 123 30.19 -21.49 -6.93
CA ASP A 123 30.80 -21.10 -5.66
C ASP A 123 32.20 -20.53 -5.91
N GLN A 124 32.51 -19.42 -5.23
CA GLN A 124 33.76 -18.68 -5.37
C GLN A 124 34.10 -18.29 -6.82
N ILE A 125 33.09 -18.15 -7.69
CA ILE A 125 33.28 -17.69 -9.06
C ILE A 125 33.63 -16.20 -9.08
N ASN A 126 34.43 -15.76 -10.07
CA ASN A 126 34.64 -14.35 -10.33
C ASN A 126 33.86 -13.88 -11.56
N LEU A 127 32.75 -13.19 -11.34
CA LEU A 127 31.85 -12.58 -12.32
C LEU A 127 31.95 -11.03 -12.32
N GLU A 128 33.07 -10.47 -11.88
CA GLU A 128 33.27 -9.02 -11.87
C GLU A 128 32.99 -8.40 -13.26
N GLN A 129 32.13 -7.38 -13.28
CA GLN A 129 31.66 -6.69 -14.50
C GLN A 129 31.06 -7.60 -15.59
N ALA A 130 30.67 -8.83 -15.25
CA ALA A 130 29.99 -9.73 -16.18
C ALA A 130 28.56 -9.24 -16.49
N LYS A 131 28.07 -9.59 -17.68
CA LYS A 131 26.67 -9.35 -18.08
C LYS A 131 25.87 -10.63 -17.97
N LEU A 132 24.89 -10.65 -17.07
CA LEU A 132 23.95 -11.74 -16.82
C LEU A 132 22.50 -11.29 -17.06
N ASN A 133 22.29 -10.29 -17.92
CA ASN A 133 20.96 -9.76 -18.19
C ASN A 133 20.05 -10.86 -18.73
N HIS A 134 18.86 -11.00 -18.17
CA HIS A 134 17.89 -12.06 -18.51
C HIS A 134 18.43 -13.49 -18.34
N ALA A 135 19.53 -13.70 -17.60
CA ALA A 135 20.03 -15.05 -17.33
C ALA A 135 19.11 -15.81 -16.35
N LEU A 136 19.01 -17.12 -16.53
CA LEU A 136 18.31 -18.01 -15.61
C LEU A 136 19.31 -18.63 -14.63
N LEU A 137 19.25 -18.24 -13.37
CA LEU A 137 20.10 -18.68 -12.25
C LEU A 137 19.26 -19.40 -11.18
N ILE A 138 18.13 -20.00 -11.58
CA ILE A 138 17.19 -20.65 -10.66
C ILE A 138 17.91 -21.77 -9.91
N GLY A 139 17.93 -21.70 -8.58
CA GLY A 139 18.60 -22.68 -7.71
C GLY A 139 20.11 -22.78 -7.91
N ALA A 140 20.76 -21.76 -8.48
CA ALA A 140 22.22 -21.76 -8.66
C ALA A 140 22.96 -21.56 -7.31
N GLU A 141 24.10 -22.20 -7.16
CA GLU A 141 24.97 -22.09 -5.98
C GLU A 141 26.02 -21.00 -6.25
N LEU A 142 25.94 -19.85 -5.59
CA LEU A 142 26.76 -18.63 -5.79
C LEU A 142 27.44 -18.20 -4.48
N MET A 143 27.75 -19.15 -3.59
CA MET A 143 28.34 -18.83 -2.29
C MET A 143 29.72 -18.19 -2.48
N GLU A 144 29.98 -17.08 -1.78
CA GLU A 144 31.23 -16.32 -1.89
C GLU A 144 31.56 -15.83 -3.32
N ALA A 145 30.57 -15.76 -4.23
CA ALA A 145 30.78 -15.29 -5.60
C ALA A 145 31.13 -13.80 -5.63
N ASN A 146 32.04 -13.40 -6.52
CA ASN A 146 32.32 -11.99 -6.81
C ASN A 146 31.50 -11.52 -8.02
N LEU A 147 30.46 -10.73 -7.78
CA LEU A 147 29.56 -10.10 -8.75
C LEU A 147 29.72 -8.57 -8.75
N THR A 148 30.86 -8.05 -8.29
CA THR A 148 31.12 -6.61 -8.23
C THR A 148 30.90 -5.95 -9.59
N GLY A 149 30.02 -4.95 -9.64
CA GLY A 149 29.67 -4.23 -10.88
C GLY A 149 29.02 -5.08 -11.98
N ALA A 150 28.59 -6.31 -11.68
CA ALA A 150 27.91 -7.16 -12.65
C ALA A 150 26.51 -6.61 -13.00
N SER A 151 26.07 -6.87 -14.22
CA SER A 151 24.73 -6.51 -14.68
C SER A 151 23.84 -7.76 -14.66
N LEU A 152 22.86 -7.81 -13.76
CA LEU A 152 21.87 -8.87 -13.58
C LEU A 152 20.45 -8.36 -13.89
N VAL A 153 20.32 -7.43 -14.84
CA VAL A 153 19.02 -6.82 -15.16
C VAL A 153 18.03 -7.89 -15.62
N ALA A 154 16.89 -7.97 -14.94
CA ALA A 154 15.85 -8.96 -15.19
C ALA A 154 16.35 -10.43 -15.17
N ALA A 155 17.43 -10.72 -14.43
CA ALA A 155 17.89 -12.08 -14.19
C ALA A 155 16.95 -12.79 -13.21
N ASN A 156 16.79 -14.11 -13.37
CA ASN A 156 16.00 -14.93 -12.46
C ASN A 156 16.92 -15.73 -11.53
N LEU A 157 17.01 -15.32 -10.27
CA LEU A 157 17.76 -15.92 -9.18
C LEU A 157 16.84 -16.59 -8.15
N THR A 158 15.62 -17.01 -8.53
CA THR A 158 14.70 -17.70 -7.62
C THR A 158 15.39 -18.90 -6.96
N GLY A 159 15.40 -18.93 -5.62
CA GLY A 159 16.03 -20.01 -4.85
C GLY A 159 17.55 -20.11 -4.96
N ALA A 160 18.23 -19.12 -5.56
CA ALA A 160 19.69 -19.12 -5.65
C ALA A 160 20.34 -18.91 -4.28
N ASN A 161 21.50 -19.51 -4.06
CA ASN A 161 22.29 -19.32 -2.84
C ASN A 161 23.43 -18.33 -3.07
N LEU A 162 23.25 -17.09 -2.69
CA LEU A 162 24.19 -15.96 -2.77
C LEU A 162 24.83 -15.63 -1.42
N ARG A 163 24.86 -16.57 -0.47
CA ARG A 163 25.45 -16.36 0.85
C ARG A 163 26.89 -15.85 0.74
N GLU A 164 27.21 -14.81 1.50
CA GLU A 164 28.55 -14.18 1.56
C GLU A 164 29.08 -13.71 0.19
N SER A 165 28.21 -13.52 -0.80
CA SER A 165 28.59 -13.01 -2.12
C SER A 165 28.84 -11.49 -2.11
N ARG A 166 29.67 -11.02 -3.04
CA ARG A 166 30.00 -9.61 -3.25
C ARG A 166 29.27 -9.07 -4.47
N LEU A 167 28.25 -8.25 -4.25
CA LEU A 167 27.39 -7.61 -5.25
C LEU A 167 27.53 -6.08 -5.22
N THR A 168 28.66 -5.57 -4.71
CA THR A 168 28.94 -4.13 -4.63
C THR A 168 28.74 -3.47 -6.00
N SER A 169 27.90 -2.44 -6.06
CA SER A 169 27.53 -1.70 -7.27
C SER A 169 26.96 -2.57 -8.42
N ALA A 170 26.47 -3.77 -8.13
CA ALA A 170 25.80 -4.61 -9.12
C ALA A 170 24.44 -4.00 -9.53
N ASN A 171 24.04 -4.23 -10.77
CA ASN A 171 22.74 -3.80 -11.28
C ASN A 171 21.77 -4.98 -11.33
N LEU A 172 20.88 -5.06 -10.36
CA LEU A 172 19.81 -6.06 -10.20
C LEU A 172 18.43 -5.47 -10.51
N LYS A 173 18.36 -4.42 -11.34
CA LYS A 173 17.08 -3.83 -11.74
C LYS A 173 16.17 -4.92 -12.34
N ASP A 174 14.90 -4.95 -11.92
CA ASP A 174 13.88 -5.90 -12.37
C ASP A 174 14.24 -7.39 -12.12
N ALA A 175 15.27 -7.68 -11.32
CA ALA A 175 15.68 -9.06 -11.03
C ALA A 175 14.69 -9.79 -10.12
N ILE A 176 14.60 -11.10 -10.29
CA ILE A 176 13.75 -11.97 -9.46
C ILE A 176 14.67 -12.74 -8.50
N LEU A 177 14.56 -12.45 -7.21
CA LEU A 177 15.34 -13.04 -6.12
C LEU A 177 14.45 -13.74 -5.07
N THR A 178 13.25 -14.16 -5.49
CA THR A 178 12.28 -14.81 -4.59
C THR A 178 12.88 -16.04 -3.92
N GLN A 179 12.76 -16.15 -2.60
CA GLN A 179 13.27 -17.28 -1.81
C GLN A 179 14.78 -17.53 -1.98
N SER A 180 15.54 -16.53 -2.43
CA SER A 180 17.01 -16.62 -2.49
C SER A 180 17.65 -16.46 -1.11
N ASN A 181 18.85 -17.01 -0.96
CA ASN A 181 19.67 -16.80 0.23
C ASN A 181 20.74 -15.74 -0.05
N LEU A 182 20.63 -14.59 0.59
CA LEU A 182 21.53 -13.44 0.56
C LEU A 182 22.13 -13.18 1.95
N THR A 183 22.15 -14.19 2.85
CA THR A 183 22.72 -14.04 4.19
C THR A 183 24.17 -13.54 4.08
N GLU A 184 24.48 -12.47 4.80
CA GLU A 184 25.82 -11.85 4.85
C GLU A 184 26.37 -11.41 3.47
N ALA A 185 25.50 -11.23 2.46
CA ALA A 185 25.90 -10.69 1.16
C ALA A 185 26.15 -9.17 1.21
N ASP A 186 27.12 -8.70 0.42
CA ASP A 186 27.47 -7.28 0.27
C ASP A 186 26.84 -6.70 -0.99
N LEU A 187 25.76 -5.94 -0.85
CA LEU A 187 25.06 -5.20 -1.89
C LEU A 187 25.29 -3.68 -1.77
N ASN A 188 26.44 -3.23 -1.26
CA ASN A 188 26.75 -1.80 -1.12
C ASN A 188 26.61 -1.06 -2.47
N GLY A 189 25.78 -0.01 -2.49
CA GLY A 189 25.50 0.78 -3.68
C GLY A 189 24.89 0.01 -4.86
N ALA A 190 24.34 -1.18 -4.64
CA ALA A 190 23.68 -1.95 -5.69
C ALA A 190 22.36 -1.28 -6.12
N THR A 191 21.98 -1.48 -7.39
CA THR A 191 20.67 -1.04 -7.91
C THR A 191 19.71 -2.21 -7.94
N LEU A 192 18.68 -2.17 -7.11
CA LEU A 192 17.64 -3.19 -6.93
C LEU A 192 16.24 -2.65 -7.27
N ARG A 193 16.18 -1.59 -8.10
CA ARG A 193 14.91 -0.97 -8.50
C ARG A 193 13.96 -2.02 -9.09
N SER A 194 12.73 -2.06 -8.57
CA SER A 194 11.70 -3.01 -9.00
C SER A 194 12.10 -4.49 -8.90
N ALA A 195 13.12 -4.83 -8.12
CA ALA A 195 13.50 -6.21 -7.88
C ALA A 195 12.50 -6.90 -6.96
N ASN A 196 12.28 -8.20 -7.17
CA ASN A 196 11.42 -9.02 -6.35
C ASN A 196 12.25 -9.90 -5.41
N LEU A 197 12.29 -9.54 -4.13
CA LEU A 197 12.99 -10.22 -3.03
C LEU A 197 12.01 -10.91 -2.07
N THR A 198 10.80 -11.24 -2.53
CA THR A 198 9.78 -11.90 -1.71
C THR A 198 10.34 -13.17 -1.05
N GLU A 199 10.19 -13.27 0.27
CA GLU A 199 10.68 -14.39 1.09
C GLU A 199 12.19 -14.68 0.99
N ALA A 200 13.01 -13.70 0.56
CA ALA A 200 14.46 -13.86 0.56
C ALA A 200 15.03 -13.85 1.99
N ASP A 201 16.01 -14.72 2.26
CA ASP A 201 16.82 -14.65 3.48
C ASP A 201 17.93 -13.63 3.25
N MET A 202 17.85 -12.49 3.92
CA MET A 202 18.81 -11.40 3.83
C MET A 202 19.42 -11.10 5.22
N HIS A 203 19.53 -12.12 6.08
CA HIS A 203 20.06 -11.95 7.43
C HIS A 203 21.47 -11.33 7.37
N ARG A 204 21.69 -10.22 8.09
CA ARG A 204 22.97 -9.47 8.10
C ARG A 204 23.46 -9.00 6.72
N VAL A 205 22.56 -8.83 5.76
CA VAL A 205 22.90 -8.24 4.46
C VAL A 205 23.48 -6.83 4.63
N VAL A 206 24.36 -6.41 3.72
CA VAL A 206 24.85 -5.03 3.65
C VAL A 206 24.27 -4.33 2.42
N LEU A 207 23.46 -3.30 2.62
CA LEU A 207 22.74 -2.54 1.60
C LEU A 207 23.05 -1.03 1.70
N THR A 208 24.23 -0.64 2.19
CA THR A 208 24.54 0.78 2.42
C THR A 208 24.48 1.54 1.10
N GLY A 209 23.67 2.59 1.04
CA GLY A 209 23.45 3.40 -0.16
C GLY A 209 22.85 2.66 -1.36
N ALA A 210 22.29 1.46 -1.16
CA ALA A 210 21.63 0.72 -2.23
C ALA A 210 20.30 1.37 -2.63
N ASP A 211 19.86 1.14 -3.86
CA ASP A 211 18.62 1.69 -4.40
C ASP A 211 17.59 0.58 -4.61
N LEU A 212 16.62 0.48 -3.71
CA LEU A 212 15.53 -0.49 -3.72
C LEU A 212 14.18 0.17 -4.07
N THR A 213 14.19 1.30 -4.80
CA THR A 213 12.96 1.98 -5.22
C THR A 213 12.00 1.01 -5.91
N ASP A 214 10.73 0.99 -5.50
CA ASP A 214 9.68 0.08 -6.00
C ASP A 214 10.00 -1.44 -5.86
N ALA A 215 10.99 -1.83 -5.05
CA ALA A 215 11.28 -3.24 -4.80
C ALA A 215 10.21 -3.90 -3.91
N VAL A 216 10.08 -5.23 -4.02
CA VAL A 216 9.17 -6.05 -3.21
C VAL A 216 9.98 -6.94 -2.28
N LEU A 217 9.94 -6.68 -0.98
CA LEU A 217 10.60 -7.45 0.08
C LEU A 217 9.57 -8.12 1.02
N ASP A 218 8.40 -8.45 0.49
CA ASP A 218 7.34 -9.07 1.29
C ASP A 218 7.82 -10.39 1.90
N GLY A 219 7.69 -10.54 3.23
CA GLY A 219 8.15 -11.72 3.96
C GLY A 219 9.66 -11.94 4.01
N ALA A 220 10.48 -11.03 3.49
CA ALA A 220 11.94 -11.18 3.51
C ALA A 220 12.51 -11.01 4.94
N ASP A 221 13.61 -11.72 5.24
CA ASP A 221 14.33 -11.57 6.51
C ASP A 221 15.56 -10.67 6.36
N LEU A 222 15.44 -9.40 6.73
CA LEU A 222 16.53 -8.42 6.81
C LEU A 222 17.05 -8.24 8.25
N SER A 223 16.81 -9.19 9.15
CA SER A 223 17.22 -9.06 10.55
C SER A 223 18.72 -8.80 10.66
N ARG A 224 19.08 -7.78 11.44
CA ARG A 224 20.46 -7.30 11.63
C ARG A 224 21.17 -6.86 10.34
N GLY A 225 20.42 -6.62 9.25
CA GLY A 225 20.97 -6.03 8.03
C GLY A 225 21.38 -4.57 8.24
N ASN A 226 22.31 -4.09 7.42
CA ASN A 226 22.73 -2.70 7.39
C ASN A 226 22.24 -2.01 6.11
N LEU A 227 21.21 -1.19 6.23
CA LEU A 227 20.58 -0.45 5.13
C LEU A 227 20.90 1.05 5.18
N THR A 228 21.94 1.49 5.92
CA THR A 228 22.23 2.91 6.13
C THR A 228 22.22 3.70 4.82
N GLY A 229 21.45 4.79 4.75
CA GLY A 229 21.36 5.65 3.57
C GLY A 229 20.74 5.01 2.32
N ALA A 230 20.10 3.84 2.43
CA ALA A 230 19.44 3.19 1.30
C ALA A 230 18.18 3.96 0.83
N TYR A 231 17.92 3.90 -0.48
CA TYR A 231 16.72 4.45 -1.08
C TYR A 231 15.62 3.37 -1.13
N LEU A 232 14.55 3.57 -0.36
CA LEU A 232 13.46 2.61 -0.16
C LEU A 232 12.09 3.23 -0.55
N LEU A 233 12.11 4.15 -1.51
CA LEU A 233 10.91 4.84 -2.02
C LEU A 233 9.92 3.81 -2.58
N LYS A 234 8.68 3.82 -2.08
CA LYS A 234 7.59 2.92 -2.51
C LYS A 234 7.91 1.42 -2.38
N THR A 235 8.92 1.07 -1.60
CA THR A 235 9.28 -0.32 -1.36
C THR A 235 8.20 -1.02 -0.53
N SER A 236 7.89 -2.27 -0.87
CA SER A 236 6.98 -3.11 -0.08
C SER A 236 7.78 -3.98 0.88
N PHE A 237 7.41 -3.95 2.16
CA PHE A 237 7.99 -4.71 3.26
C PHE A 237 6.91 -5.50 4.01
N LYS A 238 5.82 -5.91 3.35
CA LYS A 238 4.70 -6.54 4.05
C LYS A 238 5.19 -7.80 4.74
N LYS A 239 4.93 -7.93 6.05
CA LYS A 239 5.36 -9.10 6.85
C LYS A 239 6.88 -9.35 6.84
N ALA A 240 7.69 -8.37 6.46
CA ALA A 240 9.14 -8.50 6.46
C ALA A 240 9.70 -8.47 7.89
N TYR A 241 10.83 -9.13 8.11
CA TYR A 241 11.55 -9.15 9.38
C TYR A 241 12.74 -8.20 9.28
N LEU A 242 12.73 -7.11 10.05
CA LEU A 242 13.82 -6.14 10.16
C LEU A 242 14.30 -6.03 11.61
N LEU A 243 14.25 -7.14 12.36
CA LEU A 243 14.64 -7.19 13.78
C LEU A 243 16.09 -6.69 13.95
N ARG A 244 16.25 -5.59 14.70
CA ARG A 244 17.56 -4.95 14.94
C ARG A 244 18.32 -4.58 13.66
N ALA A 245 17.62 -4.32 12.56
CA ALA A 245 18.22 -3.78 11.34
C ALA A 245 18.69 -2.33 11.57
N ASN A 246 19.75 -1.93 10.86
CA ASN A 246 20.18 -0.55 10.82
C ASN A 246 19.58 0.15 9.59
N LEU A 247 18.64 1.05 9.85
CA LEU A 247 17.88 1.86 8.88
C LEU A 247 18.17 3.36 9.13
N GLU A 248 19.37 3.71 9.62
CA GLU A 248 19.75 5.11 9.81
C GLU A 248 19.81 5.84 8.45
N GLU A 249 19.24 7.05 8.42
CA GLU A 249 19.20 7.92 7.23
C GLU A 249 18.56 7.29 5.97
N VAL A 250 17.69 6.28 6.11
CA VAL A 250 16.99 5.68 4.96
C VAL A 250 15.85 6.54 4.44
N TYR A 251 15.52 6.38 3.15
CA TYR A 251 14.41 7.05 2.49
C TYR A 251 13.24 6.08 2.26
N LEU A 252 12.32 5.97 3.22
CA LEU A 252 11.14 5.08 3.24
C LEU A 252 9.84 5.74 2.76
N LEU A 253 9.94 6.83 1.98
CA LEU A 253 8.79 7.59 1.49
C LEU A 253 7.77 6.67 0.77
N TRP A 254 6.50 6.73 1.18
CA TRP A 254 5.40 5.92 0.63
C TRP A 254 5.63 4.39 0.65
N SER A 255 6.53 3.91 1.51
CA SER A 255 6.75 2.48 1.67
C SER A 255 5.58 1.80 2.37
N ASN A 256 5.41 0.50 2.11
CA ASN A 256 4.41 -0.32 2.79
C ASN A 256 5.09 -1.24 3.81
N LEU A 257 4.89 -0.97 5.09
CA LEU A 257 5.46 -1.72 6.22
C LEU A 257 4.39 -2.54 6.95
N THR A 258 3.26 -2.84 6.30
CA THR A 258 2.14 -3.55 6.93
C THR A 258 2.59 -4.90 7.50
N GLU A 259 2.30 -5.15 8.78
CA GLU A 259 2.70 -6.36 9.52
C GLU A 259 4.23 -6.60 9.60
N ALA A 260 5.07 -5.61 9.26
CA ALA A 260 6.52 -5.74 9.33
C ALA A 260 7.02 -5.71 10.78
N ASN A 261 8.10 -6.44 11.05
CA ASN A 261 8.73 -6.49 12.38
C ASN A 261 10.03 -5.69 12.41
N LEU A 262 9.98 -4.46 12.91
CA LEU A 262 11.10 -3.55 13.10
C LEU A 262 11.54 -3.46 14.58
N ARG A 263 11.28 -4.49 15.40
CA ARG A 263 11.65 -4.45 16.82
C ARG A 263 13.13 -4.15 17.00
N GLY A 264 13.45 -3.16 17.82
CA GLY A 264 14.84 -2.79 18.12
C GLY A 264 15.63 -2.26 16.92
N ALA A 265 14.98 -1.90 15.81
CA ALA A 265 15.64 -1.35 14.64
C ALA A 265 16.13 0.09 14.91
N ASN A 266 17.24 0.47 14.27
CA ASN A 266 17.74 1.85 14.28
C ASN A 266 17.16 2.61 13.10
N LEU A 267 16.21 3.51 13.33
CA LEU A 267 15.54 4.36 12.34
C LEU A 267 15.95 5.84 12.52
N ARG A 268 17.10 6.11 13.15
CA ARG A 268 17.57 7.47 13.39
C ARG A 268 17.63 8.24 12.07
N ARG A 269 17.02 9.43 12.05
CA ARG A 269 17.03 10.33 10.87
C ARG A 269 16.46 9.68 9.60
N ALA A 270 15.69 8.59 9.72
CA ALA A 270 15.00 7.98 8.60
C ALA A 270 13.82 8.85 8.16
N ASP A 271 13.52 8.84 6.87
CA ASP A 271 12.35 9.51 6.30
C ASP A 271 11.26 8.48 6.00
N LEU A 272 10.30 8.35 6.90
CA LEU A 272 9.11 7.49 6.78
C LEU A 272 7.88 8.27 6.31
N SER A 273 8.05 9.42 5.66
CA SER A 273 6.92 10.24 5.26
C SER A 273 5.98 9.46 4.33
N GLY A 274 4.66 9.55 4.54
CA GLY A 274 3.67 8.82 3.76
C GLY A 274 3.72 7.29 3.88
N ALA A 275 4.53 6.73 4.79
CA ALA A 275 4.66 5.28 4.94
C ALA A 275 3.42 4.66 5.61
N TYR A 276 3.06 3.45 5.20
CA TYR A 276 1.96 2.67 5.78
C TYR A 276 2.49 1.72 6.86
N LEU A 277 2.17 1.98 8.12
CA LEU A 277 2.66 1.28 9.31
C LEU A 277 1.56 0.45 10.01
N VAL A 278 0.64 -0.13 9.22
CA VAL A 278 -0.49 -0.91 9.75
C VAL A 278 -0.02 -2.23 10.36
N ASP A 279 -0.39 -2.52 11.61
CA ASP A 279 0.03 -3.73 12.34
C ASP A 279 1.56 -3.91 12.44
N THR A 280 2.33 -2.83 12.24
CA THR A 280 3.79 -2.85 12.27
C THR A 280 4.31 -2.90 13.72
N ILE A 281 5.36 -3.70 13.96
CA ILE A 281 6.02 -3.79 15.26
C ILE A 281 7.26 -2.89 15.27
N LEU A 282 7.18 -1.76 15.98
CA LEU A 282 8.26 -0.81 16.21
C LEU A 282 8.74 -0.81 17.67
N SER A 283 8.37 -1.83 18.46
CA SER A 283 8.77 -1.90 19.87
C SER A 283 10.30 -1.82 20.03
N GLU A 284 10.80 -1.05 21.00
CA GLU A 284 12.23 -0.84 21.25
C GLU A 284 13.01 -0.18 20.09
N ALA A 285 12.34 0.29 19.03
CA ALA A 285 13.00 0.93 17.90
C ALA A 285 13.48 2.35 18.24
N ASP A 286 14.59 2.77 17.64
CA ASP A 286 15.13 4.11 17.79
C ASP A 286 14.75 4.97 16.59
N LEU A 287 13.73 5.81 16.73
CA LEU A 287 13.26 6.73 15.69
C LEU A 287 13.82 8.15 15.86
N ARG A 288 14.86 8.38 16.66
CA ARG A 288 15.31 9.75 16.96
C ARG A 288 15.59 10.56 15.69
N ASP A 289 15.05 11.77 15.66
CA ASP A 289 15.15 12.71 14.53
C ASP A 289 14.56 12.18 13.20
N ALA A 290 13.72 11.15 13.22
CA ALA A 290 13.04 10.63 12.03
C ALA A 290 11.90 11.55 11.55
N LEU A 291 11.51 11.41 10.27
CA LEU A 291 10.37 12.09 9.67
C LEU A 291 9.22 11.11 9.52
N LEU A 292 8.08 11.41 10.13
CA LEU A 292 6.81 10.66 10.09
C LEU A 292 5.71 11.52 9.47
N ILE A 293 6.07 12.33 8.46
CA ILE A 293 5.16 13.30 7.87
C ILE A 293 4.08 12.56 7.07
N GLU A 294 2.80 12.81 7.32
CA GLU A 294 1.70 12.14 6.59
C GLU A 294 1.76 10.60 6.67
N SER A 295 2.40 10.03 7.69
CA SER A 295 2.51 8.57 7.85
C SER A 295 1.24 7.97 8.49
N HIS A 296 0.88 6.74 8.12
CA HIS A 296 -0.32 6.05 8.61
C HIS A 296 0.02 4.97 9.64
N LEU A 297 -0.22 5.22 10.91
CA LEU A 297 0.01 4.30 12.02
C LEU A 297 -1.35 3.73 12.50
N ILE A 298 -1.62 2.46 12.20
CA ILE A 298 -2.86 1.77 12.62
C ILE A 298 -2.48 0.49 13.33
N ARG A 299 -2.86 0.31 14.59
CA ARG A 299 -2.44 -0.82 15.44
C ARG A 299 -0.91 -1.03 15.46
N THR A 300 -0.16 0.06 15.28
CA THR A 300 1.30 0.05 15.31
C THR A 300 1.78 -0.09 16.75
N ASN A 301 2.66 -1.05 17.03
CA ASN A 301 3.25 -1.23 18.36
C ASN A 301 4.50 -0.36 18.53
N LEU A 302 4.43 0.66 19.38
CA LEU A 302 5.55 1.57 19.71
C LEU A 302 6.10 1.37 21.15
N GLU A 303 5.83 0.24 21.79
CA GLU A 303 6.27 -0.01 23.17
C GLU A 303 7.80 0.09 23.31
N GLY A 304 8.29 1.02 24.14
CA GLY A 304 9.72 1.26 24.36
C GLY A 304 10.44 1.91 23.18
N ALA A 305 9.72 2.36 22.15
CA ALA A 305 10.32 3.08 21.02
C ALA A 305 10.76 4.49 21.45
N ASN A 306 11.84 5.00 20.87
CA ASN A 306 12.32 6.36 21.12
C ASN A 306 11.94 7.30 19.97
N LEU A 307 11.05 8.26 20.24
CA LEU A 307 10.52 9.22 19.27
C LEU A 307 11.12 10.63 19.44
N THR A 308 12.20 10.77 20.20
CA THR A 308 12.78 12.09 20.51
C THR A 308 13.29 12.79 19.25
N GLY A 309 12.79 14.00 18.99
CA GLY A 309 13.15 14.80 17.83
C GLY A 309 12.43 14.39 16.54
N CYS A 310 11.49 13.44 16.59
CA CYS A 310 10.70 13.09 15.42
C CYS A 310 9.84 14.26 14.91
N CYS A 311 9.66 14.34 13.59
CA CYS A 311 8.66 15.19 12.99
C CYS A 311 7.38 14.39 12.72
N ILE A 312 6.30 14.73 13.39
CA ILE A 312 5.00 14.01 13.34
C ILE A 312 3.92 14.81 12.60
N HIS A 313 4.34 15.70 11.69
CA HIS A 313 3.43 16.57 10.95
C HIS A 313 2.40 15.76 10.16
N ASN A 314 1.11 15.95 10.46
CA ASN A 314 -0.01 15.25 9.82
C ASN A 314 0.08 13.71 9.85
N TRP A 315 0.75 13.11 10.84
CA TRP A 315 0.66 11.66 10.99
C TRP A 315 -0.76 11.23 11.39
N GLU A 316 -1.22 10.09 10.87
CA GLU A 316 -2.50 9.50 11.24
C GLU A 316 -2.23 8.37 12.25
N LYS A 317 -2.91 8.40 13.41
CA LYS A 317 -2.81 7.33 14.41
C LYS A 317 -4.18 6.76 14.77
N SER A 318 -4.32 5.44 14.74
CA SER A 318 -5.52 4.71 15.20
C SER A 318 -5.13 3.44 15.95
N GLU A 319 -5.69 3.22 17.14
CA GLU A 319 -5.37 2.07 17.99
C GLU A 319 -3.86 1.95 18.31
N VAL A 320 -3.19 3.08 18.55
CA VAL A 320 -1.76 3.16 18.89
C VAL A 320 -1.56 3.60 20.34
N GLU A 321 -0.86 2.80 21.14
CA GLU A 321 -0.53 3.14 22.53
C GLU A 321 0.78 3.93 22.62
N LEU A 322 0.71 5.16 23.13
CA LEU A 322 1.88 6.03 23.31
C LEU A 322 2.42 6.07 24.75
N ASN A 323 1.74 5.42 25.71
CA ASN A 323 2.05 5.48 27.14
C ASN A 323 3.46 4.98 27.49
N LYS A 324 3.99 4.06 26.68
CA LYS A 324 5.28 3.40 26.88
C LYS A 324 6.35 3.86 25.89
N VAL A 325 6.10 4.96 25.19
CA VAL A 325 7.07 5.56 24.28
C VAL A 325 8.04 6.44 25.07
N GLU A 326 9.32 6.33 24.74
CA GLU A 326 10.34 7.28 25.20
C GLU A 326 10.34 8.49 24.28
N CYS A 327 10.00 9.68 24.78
CA CYS A 327 10.02 10.89 23.99
C CYS A 327 10.29 12.11 24.85
N GLU A 328 11.35 12.86 24.53
CA GLU A 328 11.62 14.14 25.19
C GLU A 328 10.91 15.32 24.53
N TYR A 329 10.82 15.32 23.19
CA TYR A 329 10.14 16.34 22.39
C TYR A 329 9.90 15.84 20.97
N VAL A 330 8.99 16.47 20.24
CA VAL A 330 8.69 16.25 18.82
C VAL A 330 8.62 17.57 18.06
N TYR A 331 8.51 17.51 16.74
CA TYR A 331 8.20 18.63 15.86
C TYR A 331 6.84 18.41 15.19
N ASN A 332 5.94 19.39 15.33
CA ASN A 332 4.56 19.27 14.81
C ASN A 332 4.38 19.84 13.40
N GLU A 333 5.39 20.57 12.89
CA GLU A 333 5.37 21.17 11.56
C GLU A 333 6.61 20.81 10.77
N PHE A 334 6.50 20.84 9.44
CA PHE A 334 7.63 20.68 8.54
C PHE A 334 7.74 21.87 7.59
N ASP A 335 8.93 22.48 7.51
CA ASP A 335 9.22 23.53 6.54
C ASP A 335 9.67 22.91 5.22
N TYR A 336 8.77 22.83 4.25
CA TYR A 336 9.04 22.32 2.91
C TYR A 336 10.06 23.17 2.13
N THR A 337 10.24 24.45 2.47
CA THR A 337 11.20 25.34 1.79
C THR A 337 12.63 25.01 2.20
N ASN A 338 12.85 24.83 3.51
CA ASN A 338 14.16 24.53 4.07
C ASN A 338 14.41 23.04 4.33
N LYS A 339 13.41 22.19 4.07
CA LYS A 339 13.39 20.74 4.32
C LYS A 339 13.79 20.38 5.75
N LYS A 340 13.19 21.05 6.73
CA LYS A 340 13.51 20.87 8.15
C LYS A 340 12.27 20.83 9.03
N PRO A 341 12.27 20.01 10.09
CA PRO A 341 11.26 20.06 11.14
C PRO A 341 11.22 21.44 11.80
N LYS A 342 10.01 21.88 12.16
CA LYS A 342 9.70 23.13 12.86
C LYS A 342 8.67 22.90 13.96
N ASN A 343 8.50 23.93 14.80
CA ASN A 343 7.53 23.91 15.90
C ASN A 343 7.78 22.77 16.90
N ARG A 344 8.88 22.89 17.66
CA ARG A 344 9.23 21.94 18.73
C ARG A 344 8.13 21.94 19.78
N TYR A 345 7.67 20.76 20.17
CA TYR A 345 6.67 20.55 21.20
C TYR A 345 7.15 19.52 22.24
N PRO A 346 7.08 19.84 23.54
CA PRO A 346 6.80 21.16 24.12
C PRO A 346 7.87 22.19 23.71
N SER A 347 7.53 23.48 23.63
CA SER A 347 8.45 24.49 23.08
C SER A 347 9.53 24.96 24.07
N ASP A 348 9.26 24.83 25.36
CA ASP A 348 10.05 25.37 26.47
C ASP A 348 10.67 24.31 27.40
N ARG A 349 10.21 23.06 27.32
CA ARG A 349 10.65 21.94 28.17
C ARG A 349 10.61 20.59 27.45
N ASN A 350 10.97 19.53 28.16
CA ASN A 350 10.74 18.16 27.70
C ASN A 350 9.37 17.65 28.18
N PHE A 351 8.84 16.65 27.47
CA PHE A 351 7.68 15.89 27.91
C PHE A 351 7.92 15.26 29.29
N LEU A 352 6.87 15.25 30.11
CA LEU A 352 6.77 14.40 31.28
C LEU A 352 6.41 12.96 30.85
N PRO A 353 6.72 11.94 31.68
CA PRO A 353 6.36 10.57 31.37
C PRO A 353 4.86 10.41 31.08
N GLY A 354 4.54 9.88 29.89
CA GLY A 354 3.16 9.68 29.42
C GLY A 354 2.45 10.95 28.90
N GLU A 355 3.07 12.13 28.91
CA GLU A 355 2.46 13.38 28.43
C GLU A 355 2.14 13.32 26.93
N LEU A 356 3.02 12.71 26.12
CA LEU A 356 2.76 12.47 24.69
C LEU A 356 1.49 11.64 24.46
N ALA A 357 1.10 10.81 25.43
CA ALA A 357 -0.10 10.00 25.36
C ALA A 357 -1.34 10.69 25.95
N GLN A 358 -1.17 11.78 26.71
CA GLN A 358 -2.29 12.56 27.27
C GLN A 358 -2.94 13.47 26.22
N ASP A 359 -2.24 13.80 25.13
CA ASP A 359 -2.82 14.36 23.90
C ASP A 359 -3.60 13.29 23.10
N SER A 360 -4.42 12.49 23.78
CA SER A 360 -5.35 11.54 23.17
C SER A 360 -6.57 11.38 24.09
N PRO A 361 -7.65 12.08 23.74
CA PRO A 361 -8.76 11.36 23.11
C PRO A 361 -9.39 12.19 21.99
N GLU A 362 -9.32 11.73 20.74
CA GLU A 362 -10.08 12.31 19.61
C GLU A 362 -9.83 13.82 19.35
N ASP A 363 -8.65 14.12 18.78
CA ASP A 363 -8.16 15.46 18.44
C ASP A 363 -9.14 16.31 17.61
N SER A 364 -9.82 17.25 18.26
CA SER A 364 -10.63 18.25 17.56
C SER A 364 -10.74 19.57 18.34
N GLN A 365 -10.60 20.71 17.66
CA GLN A 365 -10.71 22.04 18.26
C GLN A 365 -12.12 22.63 18.00
N LEU A 366 -12.78 23.15 19.04
CA LEU A 366 -14.05 23.85 18.91
C LEU A 366 -13.82 25.33 18.57
N ILE A 367 -14.38 25.79 17.46
CA ILE A 367 -14.39 27.16 16.97
C ILE A 367 -15.72 27.82 17.37
N PRO A 368 -15.71 28.84 18.26
CA PRO A 368 -16.90 29.61 18.60
C PRO A 368 -17.21 30.65 17.51
N VAL A 369 -18.42 30.64 16.96
CA VAL A 369 -18.92 31.62 15.99
C VAL A 369 -20.17 32.28 16.57
N GLU A 370 -20.07 33.58 16.88
CA GLU A 370 -21.13 34.34 17.55
C GLU A 370 -21.92 35.18 16.54
N PHE A 371 -23.23 34.95 16.46
CA PHE A 371 -24.14 35.69 15.60
C PHE A 371 -25.01 36.64 16.42
N THR A 372 -25.25 37.86 15.92
CA THR A 372 -26.15 38.85 16.54
C THR A 372 -27.63 38.61 16.22
N GLU A 373 -27.93 37.77 15.22
CA GLU A 373 -29.28 37.39 14.80
C GLU A 373 -29.34 35.87 14.60
N TYR A 374 -30.53 35.27 14.69
CA TYR A 374 -30.70 33.83 14.49
C TYR A 374 -30.24 33.42 13.06
N PRO A 375 -29.27 32.51 12.91
CA PRO A 375 -28.68 32.21 11.62
C PRO A 375 -29.62 31.37 10.74
N HIS A 376 -29.77 31.77 9.48
CA HIS A 376 -30.42 30.97 8.44
C HIS A 376 -29.58 29.72 8.10
N TRP A 377 -30.09 28.55 8.46
CA TRP A 377 -29.32 27.29 8.48
C TRP A 377 -28.85 26.83 7.10
N GLU A 378 -29.68 26.97 6.06
CA GLU A 378 -29.28 26.61 4.69
C GLU A 378 -28.09 27.46 4.22
N ALA A 379 -28.14 28.78 4.41
CA ALA A 379 -27.04 29.68 4.06
C ALA A 379 -25.77 29.41 4.88
N LEU A 380 -25.92 28.96 6.13
CA LEU A 380 -24.81 28.57 7.00
C LEU A 380 -24.11 27.32 6.46
N VAL A 381 -24.86 26.26 6.13
CA VAL A 381 -24.31 25.02 5.56
C VAL A 381 -23.58 25.30 4.25
N TYR A 382 -24.16 26.09 3.34
CA TYR A 382 -23.48 26.48 2.10
C TYR A 382 -22.24 27.35 2.34
N THR A 383 -22.24 28.15 3.42
CA THR A 383 -21.06 28.95 3.80
C THR A 383 -19.95 28.03 4.30
N LEU A 384 -20.26 27.04 5.13
CA LEU A 384 -19.29 26.05 5.63
C LEU A 384 -18.70 25.23 4.47
N VAL A 385 -19.55 24.69 3.58
CA VAL A 385 -19.10 23.94 2.39
C VAL A 385 -18.22 24.81 1.48
N LYS A 386 -18.54 26.09 1.33
CA LYS A 386 -17.71 27.01 0.55
C LYS A 386 -16.35 27.24 1.22
N VAL A 387 -16.32 27.40 2.55
CA VAL A 387 -15.07 27.56 3.31
C VAL A 387 -14.22 26.29 3.23
N GLU A 388 -14.82 25.10 3.28
CA GLU A 388 -14.14 23.82 3.02
C GLU A 388 -13.63 23.71 1.58
N GLN A 389 -14.37 24.20 0.58
CA GLN A 389 -13.90 24.21 -0.82
C GLN A 389 -12.71 25.15 -1.03
N GLU A 390 -12.64 26.27 -0.31
CA GLU A 390 -11.52 27.20 -0.35
C GLU A 390 -10.31 26.69 0.46
N SER A 391 -10.50 25.67 1.31
CA SER A 391 -9.46 25.07 2.16
C SER A 391 -9.82 23.60 2.47
N PRO A 392 -9.54 22.65 1.55
CA PRO A 392 -10.04 21.27 1.60
C PRO A 392 -9.45 20.42 2.73
N GLU A 393 -8.46 20.94 3.45
CA GLU A 393 -7.88 20.31 4.65
C GLU A 393 -8.72 20.61 5.92
N LEU A 394 -9.76 21.45 5.79
CA LEU A 394 -10.71 21.75 6.86
C LEU A 394 -11.85 20.73 6.84
N GLU A 395 -11.92 19.87 7.86
CA GLU A 395 -13.13 19.09 8.15
C GLU A 395 -13.98 19.87 9.17
N LEU A 396 -14.95 20.65 8.70
CA LEU A 396 -15.80 21.47 9.56
C LEU A 396 -17.07 20.70 9.95
N MET A 397 -17.28 20.48 11.25
CA MET A 397 -18.50 19.83 11.75
C MET A 397 -19.18 20.70 12.81
N ILE A 398 -20.48 20.94 12.66
CA ILE A 398 -21.26 21.61 13.69
C ILE A 398 -21.41 20.66 14.89
N GLN A 399 -20.96 21.07 16.08
CA GLN A 399 -21.03 20.28 17.32
C GLN A 399 -22.18 20.74 18.23
N GLY A 400 -22.47 22.03 18.20
CA GLY A 400 -23.48 22.59 19.10
C GLY A 400 -23.92 23.97 18.66
N PHE A 401 -25.13 24.33 19.07
CA PHE A 401 -25.71 25.65 18.87
C PHE A 401 -26.42 26.08 20.15
N GLU A 402 -25.94 27.15 20.77
CA GLU A 402 -26.44 27.67 22.04
C GLU A 402 -27.05 29.05 21.85
N THR A 403 -28.16 29.31 22.55
CA THR A 403 -28.82 30.63 22.54
C THR A 403 -28.43 31.39 23.80
N GLN A 404 -27.80 32.56 23.64
CA GLN A 404 -27.41 33.46 24.71
C GLN A 404 -28.38 34.66 24.78
N PRO A 405 -28.42 35.43 25.89
CA PRO A 405 -29.40 36.51 26.07
C PRO A 405 -29.39 37.58 24.97
N ASP A 406 -28.21 37.86 24.40
CA ASP A 406 -28.00 38.91 23.39
C ASP A 406 -27.33 38.40 22.09
N SER A 407 -27.04 37.09 21.99
CA SER A 407 -26.33 36.49 20.84
C SER A 407 -26.60 34.98 20.66
N PHE A 408 -26.17 34.42 19.53
CA PHE A 408 -26.28 32.99 19.21
C PHE A 408 -24.89 32.41 18.99
N LEU A 409 -24.51 31.40 19.76
CA LEU A 409 -23.19 30.77 19.71
C LEU A 409 -23.25 29.44 18.94
N LEU A 410 -22.56 29.38 17.81
CA LEU A 410 -22.33 28.15 17.05
C LEU A 410 -20.95 27.59 17.39
N GLN A 411 -20.89 26.32 17.79
CA GLN A 411 -19.64 25.60 18.02
C GLN A 411 -19.35 24.72 16.81
N VAL A 412 -18.27 25.03 16.08
CA VAL A 412 -17.83 24.28 14.90
C VAL A 412 -16.54 23.56 15.24
N ARG A 413 -16.54 22.23 15.16
CA ARG A 413 -15.35 21.40 15.22
C ARG A 413 -14.53 21.59 13.96
N ALA A 414 -13.23 21.78 14.14
CA ALA A 414 -12.27 21.77 13.06
C ALA A 414 -11.00 21.04 13.52
N ASN A 415 -10.15 20.70 12.54
CA ASN A 415 -8.82 20.17 12.79
C ASN A 415 -7.95 21.21 13.56
N HIS A 416 -6.98 20.74 14.35
CA HIS A 416 -6.13 21.54 15.24
C HIS A 416 -5.17 22.52 14.53
N LEU A 417 -5.02 22.42 13.20
CA LEU A 417 -4.20 23.31 12.37
C LEU A 417 -4.81 24.72 12.21
N VAL A 418 -5.97 24.97 12.83
CA VAL A 418 -6.85 26.07 12.49
C VAL A 418 -6.86 27.13 13.59
N ASN A 419 -6.51 28.37 13.26
CA ASN A 419 -6.67 29.48 14.21
C ASN A 419 -8.17 29.81 14.40
N ALA A 420 -8.74 29.33 15.51
CA ALA A 420 -10.16 29.48 15.83
C ALA A 420 -10.68 30.93 15.72
N LYS A 421 -9.88 31.93 16.10
CA LYS A 421 -10.28 33.34 16.04
C LYS A 421 -10.34 33.85 14.60
N LEU A 422 -9.38 33.45 13.76
CA LEU A 422 -9.31 33.85 12.36
C LEU A 422 -10.45 33.21 11.53
N MET A 423 -10.75 31.94 11.82
CA MET A 423 -11.81 31.21 11.13
C MET A 423 -13.22 31.62 11.54
N SER A 424 -13.45 31.90 12.82
CA SER A 424 -14.70 32.50 13.27
C SER A 424 -15.01 33.80 12.50
N GLN A 425 -13.99 34.65 12.28
CA GLN A 425 -14.13 35.87 11.48
C GLN A 425 -14.37 35.59 9.99
N GLN A 426 -13.71 34.59 9.41
CA GLN A 426 -13.90 34.22 8.00
C GLN A 426 -15.31 33.68 7.72
N ILE A 427 -15.88 32.88 8.63
CA ILE A 427 -17.26 32.40 8.56
C ILE A 427 -18.23 33.58 8.65
N LEU A 428 -18.04 34.48 9.62
CA LEU A 428 -18.90 35.66 9.81
C LEU A 428 -18.83 36.63 8.62
N ASN A 429 -17.67 36.80 7.98
CA ASN A 429 -17.51 37.67 6.82
C ASN A 429 -18.13 37.07 5.54
N SER A 430 -18.06 35.75 5.38
CA SER A 430 -18.57 35.05 4.18
C SER A 430 -20.09 34.89 4.19
N TYR A 431 -20.67 34.74 5.39
CA TYR A 431 -22.07 34.40 5.61
C TYR A 431 -23.10 35.38 4.98
N PRO A 432 -23.00 36.72 5.14
CA PRO A 432 -23.99 37.65 4.60
C PRO A 432 -24.10 37.60 3.06
N SER A 433 -22.96 37.45 2.39
CA SER A 433 -22.91 37.36 0.92
C SER A 433 -23.55 36.07 0.40
N MET A 434 -23.43 34.96 1.15
CA MET A 434 -24.02 33.67 0.81
C MET A 434 -25.53 33.66 1.05
N LYS A 435 -25.98 34.23 2.18
CA LYS A 435 -27.40 34.42 2.50
C LYS A 435 -28.13 35.18 1.38
N GLN A 436 -27.52 36.25 0.84
CA GLN A 436 -28.09 36.99 -0.29
C GLN A 436 -28.16 36.15 -1.59
N LYS A 437 -27.11 35.41 -1.93
CA LYS A 437 -27.07 34.56 -3.14
C LYS A 437 -28.09 33.42 -3.10
N LEU A 438 -28.27 32.81 -1.93
CA LEU A 438 -29.25 31.74 -1.71
C LEU A 438 -30.68 32.27 -1.90
N LEU A 439 -30.99 33.42 -1.30
CA LEU A 439 -32.30 34.06 -1.41
C LEU A 439 -32.63 34.49 -2.85
N GLN A 440 -31.62 34.89 -3.64
CA GLN A 440 -31.79 35.23 -5.06
C GLN A 440 -32.03 34.02 -5.97
N LYS A 441 -31.44 32.85 -5.67
CA LYS A 441 -31.55 31.64 -6.51
C LYS A 441 -32.67 30.67 -6.12
N ARG A 442 -33.37 30.94 -5.00
CA ARG A 442 -34.45 30.09 -4.50
C ARG A 442 -35.63 29.98 -5.47
N SER A 443 -35.92 31.03 -6.24
CA SER A 443 -36.94 31.01 -7.30
C SER A 443 -36.57 30.06 -8.44
N ASP A 444 -35.29 29.97 -8.79
CA ASP A 444 -34.80 29.16 -9.90
C ASP A 444 -34.76 27.68 -9.53
N ILE A 445 -34.44 27.36 -8.27
CA ILE A 445 -34.45 25.99 -7.72
C ILE A 445 -35.89 25.47 -7.59
N LEU A 446 -36.83 26.31 -7.15
CA LEU A 446 -38.26 25.96 -7.10
C LEU A 446 -38.86 25.78 -8.50
N GLY A 447 -38.36 26.51 -9.51
CA GLY A 447 -38.77 26.32 -10.91
C GLY A 447 -38.23 25.05 -11.57
N LEU A 448 -37.12 24.49 -11.08
CA LEU A 448 -36.51 23.24 -11.59
C LEU A 448 -37.15 21.97 -11.01
N LEU A 449 -37.88 22.08 -9.90
CA LEU A 449 -38.56 20.96 -9.22
C LEU A 449 -40.02 20.84 -9.68
N SER A 450 -40.28 20.87 -10.98
CA SER A 450 -41.62 20.72 -11.57
C SER A 450 -42.39 19.53 -10.98
N LEU A 451 -43.10 19.79 -9.89
CA LEU A 451 -44.08 18.94 -9.24
C LEU A 451 -45.43 19.53 -9.62
N GLU A 452 -46.05 18.95 -10.64
CA GLU A 452 -47.47 19.15 -10.88
C GLU A 452 -48.24 18.65 -9.64
N VAL A 453 -48.98 19.58 -9.03
CA VAL A 453 -50.02 19.26 -8.06
C VAL A 453 -51.14 18.52 -8.79
N PRO A 454 -51.58 17.32 -8.35
CA PRO A 454 -52.80 16.74 -8.87
C PRO A 454 -53.97 17.53 -8.30
N ILE A 455 -54.56 18.39 -9.13
CA ILE A 455 -55.90 18.94 -8.89
C ILE A 455 -56.90 17.85 -9.30
N PHE A 456 -57.59 17.24 -8.33
CA PHE A 456 -58.84 16.55 -8.60
C PHE A 456 -60.02 17.49 -8.28
N ASN A 457 -60.64 18.01 -9.34
CA ASN A 457 -61.94 18.67 -9.30
C ASN A 457 -63.05 17.62 -9.35
N GLY A 458 -63.96 17.66 -8.39
CA GLY A 458 -65.15 16.80 -8.36
C GLY A 458 -66.10 17.09 -7.20
N ALA A 459 -66.74 18.28 -7.25
CA ALA A 459 -68.00 18.70 -6.62
C ALA A 459 -68.24 18.37 -5.11
N VAL A 460 -68.35 19.39 -4.26
CA VAL A 460 -69.62 20.00 -3.81
C VAL A 460 -69.33 21.37 -3.16
N ASP A 461 -70.24 22.30 -3.42
CA ASP A 461 -70.31 23.69 -2.97
C ASP A 461 -70.52 23.86 -1.46
N LEU A 462 -69.73 24.80 -0.92
CA LEU A 462 -69.99 25.84 0.09
C LEU A 462 -71.21 25.75 1.02
N GLU A 463 -70.96 25.87 2.33
CA GLU A 463 -71.76 26.74 3.21
C GLU A 463 -70.91 27.29 4.38
N GLY A 464 -70.79 28.63 4.48
CA GLY A 464 -70.50 29.34 5.75
C GLY A 464 -69.16 30.09 5.89
N ILE A 465 -69.12 31.36 5.45
CA ILE A 465 -68.13 32.45 5.73
C ILE A 465 -68.23 32.89 7.24
N PRO A 466 -67.42 33.78 7.90
CA PRO A 466 -66.12 34.46 7.64
C PRO A 466 -65.10 34.61 8.82
N GLU A 467 -63.87 34.99 8.41
CA GLU A 467 -62.80 35.86 8.97
C GLU A 467 -62.64 36.22 10.47
N ALA A 468 -61.42 35.91 10.93
CA ALA A 468 -60.45 36.74 11.67
C ALA A 468 -60.83 37.44 12.99
N VAL A 469 -60.06 37.14 14.05
CA VAL A 469 -59.21 38.07 14.84
C VAL A 469 -58.81 37.40 16.17
N MET A 470 -57.51 37.48 16.47
CA MET A 470 -56.87 37.32 17.79
C MET A 470 -56.90 35.95 18.50
N SER A 471 -55.68 35.44 18.74
CA SER A 471 -55.08 35.15 20.06
C SER A 471 -54.30 33.85 20.00
N THR A 472 -53.02 33.91 20.37
CA THR A 472 -52.22 32.75 20.73
C THR A 472 -52.88 31.99 21.89
N PRO A 473 -52.66 30.68 21.96
CA PRO A 473 -52.02 30.16 23.16
C PRO A 473 -50.79 29.32 22.83
N THR A 474 -49.71 29.63 23.54
CA THR A 474 -48.73 28.69 24.11
C THR A 474 -49.19 27.24 24.19
N ILE A 475 -48.26 26.28 24.07
CA ILE A 475 -48.13 25.05 24.89
C ILE A 475 -46.82 24.36 24.41
N ASP A 476 -45.72 24.38 25.18
CA ASP A 476 -45.40 23.44 26.27
C ASP A 476 -45.49 21.94 25.89
N GLY A 477 -44.38 21.21 25.98
CA GLY A 477 -44.32 19.77 26.30
C GLY A 477 -45.02 18.68 25.43
N ASN A 478 -46.00 18.97 24.56
CA ASN A 478 -46.89 17.96 23.96
C ASN A 478 -46.63 17.58 22.49
N ASN A 479 -45.62 18.16 21.82
CA ASN A 479 -45.41 17.94 20.37
C ASN A 479 -44.83 16.54 20.01
N HIS A 480 -44.14 15.86 20.92
CA HIS A 480 -43.49 14.58 20.59
C HIS A 480 -44.48 13.44 20.37
N GLN A 481 -45.56 13.36 21.17
CA GLN A 481 -46.53 12.27 21.08
C GLN A 481 -47.44 12.39 19.83
N THR A 482 -47.72 13.61 19.38
CA THR A 482 -48.49 13.87 18.16
C THR A 482 -47.63 13.66 16.91
N LEU A 483 -46.37 14.10 16.95
CA LEU A 483 -45.39 13.82 15.89
C LEU A 483 -45.13 12.32 15.76
N TYR A 484 -45.04 11.60 16.88
CA TYR A 484 -44.93 10.14 16.92
C TYR A 484 -46.10 9.44 16.20
N GLN A 485 -47.34 9.84 16.48
CA GLN A 485 -48.54 9.25 15.86
C GLN A 485 -48.64 9.58 14.36
N GLU A 486 -48.17 10.76 13.95
CA GLU A 486 -48.17 11.20 12.55
C GLU A 486 -47.11 10.45 11.71
N VAL A 487 -45.88 10.39 12.21
CA VAL A 487 -44.77 9.64 11.58
C VAL A 487 -45.13 8.16 11.44
N SER A 488 -45.69 7.55 12.49
CA SER A 488 -46.12 6.15 12.45
C SER A 488 -47.20 5.90 11.39
N ARG A 489 -48.12 6.84 11.18
CA ARG A 489 -49.18 6.73 10.16
C ARG A 489 -48.61 6.85 8.75
N GLN A 490 -47.67 7.77 8.53
CA GLN A 490 -47.01 7.96 7.24
C GLN A 490 -46.18 6.73 6.85
N ILE A 491 -45.42 6.18 7.80
CA ILE A 491 -44.65 4.94 7.57
C ILE A 491 -45.58 3.79 7.21
N GLN A 492 -46.68 3.57 7.95
CA GLN A 492 -47.66 2.53 7.61
C GLN A 492 -48.33 2.76 6.24
N GLY A 493 -48.55 4.02 5.83
CA GLY A 493 -49.07 4.35 4.51
C GLY A 493 -48.10 3.98 3.38
N ILE A 494 -46.81 4.27 3.55
CA ILE A 494 -45.75 3.90 2.60
C ILE A 494 -45.63 2.36 2.52
N LEU A 495 -45.60 1.69 3.67
CA LEU A 495 -45.50 0.23 3.75
C LEU A 495 -46.67 -0.51 3.11
N ARG A 496 -47.86 0.10 2.99
CA ARG A 496 -49.04 -0.50 2.32
C ARG A 496 -49.11 -0.23 0.83
N SER A 497 -48.49 0.85 0.36
CA SER A 497 -48.64 1.35 -1.01
C SER A 497 -47.47 1.01 -1.92
N GLN A 498 -46.35 0.57 -1.37
CA GLN A 498 -45.13 0.31 -2.13
C GLN A 498 -44.62 -1.13 -1.99
N GLU A 499 -43.82 -1.55 -2.97
CA GLU A 499 -43.08 -2.82 -2.99
C GLU A 499 -41.76 -2.71 -2.19
N PRO A 500 -41.20 -3.85 -1.68
CA PRO A 500 -40.03 -3.89 -0.81
C PRO A 500 -38.84 -3.01 -1.24
N GLU A 501 -38.43 -3.12 -2.50
CA GLU A 501 -37.31 -2.35 -3.05
C GLU A 501 -37.50 -0.83 -2.90
N LYS A 502 -38.74 -0.35 -3.02
CA LYS A 502 -39.04 1.09 -3.00
C LYS A 502 -39.34 1.60 -1.60
N PHE A 503 -40.05 0.83 -0.77
CA PHE A 503 -40.36 1.30 0.57
C PHE A 503 -39.11 1.27 1.46
N VAL A 504 -38.18 0.34 1.29
CA VAL A 504 -36.93 0.31 2.09
C VAL A 504 -36.18 1.62 1.93
N VAL A 505 -36.01 2.08 0.69
CA VAL A 505 -35.35 3.36 0.40
C VAL A 505 -36.18 4.55 0.87
N SER A 506 -37.50 4.53 0.65
CA SER A 506 -38.38 5.66 0.99
C SER A 506 -38.54 5.85 2.50
N VAL A 507 -38.69 4.74 3.24
CA VAL A 507 -38.77 4.76 4.69
C VAL A 507 -37.40 5.08 5.26
N GLN A 508 -36.30 4.47 4.78
CA GLN A 508 -34.95 4.82 5.27
C GLN A 508 -34.66 6.31 5.09
N ARG A 509 -35.03 6.91 3.95
CA ARG A 509 -34.91 8.36 3.75
C ARG A 509 -35.75 9.17 4.72
N LEU A 510 -36.96 8.72 5.04
CA LEU A 510 -37.81 9.36 6.05
C LEU A 510 -37.20 9.23 7.45
N LEU A 511 -36.65 8.07 7.80
CA LEU A 511 -35.96 7.85 9.07
C LEU A 511 -34.69 8.71 9.17
N ASP A 512 -33.87 8.73 8.12
CA ASP A 512 -32.68 9.59 8.03
C ASP A 512 -33.05 11.07 8.12
N PHE A 513 -34.19 11.45 7.52
CA PHE A 513 -34.72 12.80 7.62
C PHE A 513 -35.15 13.14 9.04
N LEU A 514 -35.88 12.25 9.72
CA LEU A 514 -36.34 12.47 11.09
C LEU A 514 -35.17 12.51 12.09
N ALA A 515 -34.23 11.58 11.95
CA ALA A 515 -32.99 11.56 12.73
C ALA A 515 -32.18 12.85 12.53
N LYS A 516 -32.05 13.33 11.28
CA LYS A 516 -31.41 14.62 10.98
C LYS A 516 -32.15 15.83 11.54
N ASN A 517 -33.44 15.71 11.83
CA ASN A 517 -34.24 16.76 12.47
C ASN A 517 -34.35 16.56 14.00
N GLY A 518 -33.48 15.75 14.59
CA GLY A 518 -33.39 15.56 16.05
C GLY A 518 -34.51 14.72 16.64
N VAL A 519 -35.26 13.97 15.81
CA VAL A 519 -36.28 13.02 16.25
C VAL A 519 -35.70 11.63 16.09
N GLU A 520 -35.13 11.10 17.17
CA GLU A 520 -34.61 9.74 17.20
C GLU A 520 -35.76 8.73 17.35
N LEU A 521 -35.70 7.63 16.58
CA LEU A 521 -36.67 6.57 16.69
C LEU A 521 -36.39 5.72 17.93
N GLU A 522 -37.39 5.62 18.80
CA GLU A 522 -37.37 4.69 19.92
C GLU A 522 -37.65 3.25 19.46
N ASP A 523 -37.19 2.26 20.22
CA ASP A 523 -37.37 0.82 19.94
C ASP A 523 -38.84 0.42 19.67
N LEU A 524 -39.79 1.16 20.25
CA LEU A 524 -41.22 0.95 20.04
C LEU A 524 -41.62 1.16 18.55
N GLN A 525 -41.00 2.11 17.84
CA GLN A 525 -41.30 2.37 16.43
C GLN A 525 -40.67 1.32 15.51
N HIS A 526 -39.49 0.80 15.88
CA HIS A 526 -38.90 -0.35 15.20
C HIS A 526 -39.83 -1.57 15.27
N GLN A 527 -40.45 -1.83 16.43
CA GLN A 527 -41.43 -2.91 16.56
C GLN A 527 -42.70 -2.69 15.71
N VAL A 528 -43.20 -1.45 15.61
CA VAL A 528 -44.37 -1.13 14.77
C VAL A 528 -44.09 -1.36 13.28
N ILE A 529 -42.88 -1.03 12.82
CA ILE A 529 -42.44 -1.27 11.44
C ILE A 529 -42.36 -2.77 11.16
N ILE A 530 -41.69 -3.54 12.03
CA ILE A 530 -41.56 -4.99 11.90
C ILE A 530 -42.95 -5.66 11.87
N GLN A 531 -43.83 -5.34 12.82
CA GLN A 531 -45.19 -5.90 12.87
C GLN A 531 -46.03 -5.52 11.64
N GLY A 532 -45.89 -4.29 11.13
CA GLY A 532 -46.59 -3.86 9.92
C GLY A 532 -46.19 -4.66 8.68
N ILE A 533 -44.89 -4.97 8.53
CA ILE A 533 -44.37 -5.80 7.44
C ILE A 533 -44.86 -7.25 7.57
N VAL A 534 -44.73 -7.85 8.76
CA VAL A 534 -45.17 -9.23 9.02
C VAL A 534 -46.67 -9.40 8.78
N GLN A 535 -47.50 -8.49 9.28
CA GLN A 535 -48.96 -8.56 9.09
C GLN A 535 -49.39 -8.43 7.63
N ARG A 536 -48.72 -7.59 6.84
CA ARG A 536 -49.00 -7.48 5.40
C ARG A 536 -48.58 -8.74 4.67
N ALA A 537 -47.40 -9.28 4.96
CA ALA A 537 -46.90 -10.52 4.35
C ALA A 537 -47.76 -11.75 4.67
N GLN A 538 -48.37 -11.83 5.85
CA GLN A 538 -49.32 -12.90 6.19
C GLN A 538 -50.65 -12.81 5.42
N ARG A 539 -51.05 -11.60 4.97
CA ARG A 539 -52.32 -11.36 4.26
C ARG A 539 -52.19 -11.34 2.74
N GLU A 540 -51.03 -10.94 2.22
CA GLU A 540 -50.74 -10.79 0.80
C GLU A 540 -49.59 -11.72 0.39
N PRO A 541 -49.89 -12.93 -0.15
CA PRO A 541 -48.86 -13.92 -0.50
C PRO A 541 -47.83 -13.40 -1.52
N LEU A 542 -48.27 -12.58 -2.48
CA LEU A 542 -47.40 -11.98 -3.50
C LEU A 542 -46.38 -11.01 -2.88
N PHE A 543 -46.81 -10.24 -1.88
CA PHE A 543 -45.92 -9.31 -1.15
C PHE A 543 -44.90 -10.08 -0.31
N LYS A 544 -45.30 -11.20 0.32
CA LYS A 544 -44.39 -12.10 1.04
C LYS A 544 -43.31 -12.66 0.11
N GLU A 545 -43.67 -13.09 -1.09
CA GLU A 545 -42.72 -13.60 -2.09
C GLU A 545 -41.74 -12.50 -2.56
N ASN A 546 -42.23 -11.30 -2.82
CA ASN A 546 -41.38 -10.15 -3.18
C ASN A 546 -40.41 -9.76 -2.05
N LEU A 547 -40.81 -9.93 -0.78
CA LEU A 547 -39.96 -9.65 0.38
C LEU A 547 -38.78 -10.62 0.49
N PHE A 548 -39.01 -11.92 0.27
CA PHE A 548 -37.93 -12.91 0.23
C PHE A 548 -37.04 -12.72 -0.98
N ARG A 549 -37.62 -12.36 -2.12
CA ARG A 549 -36.85 -12.05 -3.33
C ARG A 549 -35.96 -10.84 -3.10
N TRP A 550 -36.46 -9.79 -2.45
CA TRP A 550 -35.67 -8.62 -2.08
C TRP A 550 -34.44 -9.02 -1.27
N GLU A 551 -34.57 -9.89 -0.26
CA GLU A 551 -33.42 -10.34 0.53
C GLU A 551 -32.34 -11.01 -0.35
N GLN A 552 -32.72 -11.77 -1.37
CA GLN A 552 -31.77 -12.43 -2.27
C GLN A 552 -31.04 -11.45 -3.20
N VAL A 553 -31.71 -10.38 -3.63
CA VAL A 553 -31.20 -9.45 -4.66
C VAL A 553 -30.68 -8.12 -4.11
N ALA A 554 -30.99 -7.78 -2.86
CA ALA A 554 -30.60 -6.52 -2.23
C ALA A 554 -29.08 -6.40 -2.12
N THR A 555 -28.58 -5.18 -2.33
CA THR A 555 -27.16 -4.87 -2.23
C THR A 555 -26.67 -4.95 -0.77
N PRO A 556 -25.38 -5.24 -0.53
CA PRO A 556 -24.83 -5.26 0.83
C PRO A 556 -25.09 -3.97 1.62
N THR A 557 -25.08 -2.82 0.96
CA THR A 557 -25.39 -1.51 1.54
C THR A 557 -26.85 -1.37 1.96
N GLU A 558 -27.79 -1.90 1.18
CA GLU A 558 -29.21 -1.86 1.53
C GLU A 558 -29.52 -2.79 2.70
N ARG A 559 -28.87 -3.97 2.75
CA ARG A 559 -29.04 -4.93 3.83
C ARG A 559 -28.58 -4.38 5.18
N VAL A 560 -27.46 -3.65 5.22
CA VAL A 560 -26.86 -3.10 6.45
C VAL A 560 -27.46 -1.75 6.87
N SER A 561 -28.39 -1.20 6.08
CA SER A 561 -29.17 -0.03 6.52
C SER A 561 -30.12 -0.39 7.66
N LEU A 562 -30.51 0.59 8.50
CA LEU A 562 -31.45 0.38 9.60
C LEU A 562 -32.74 -0.31 9.13
N MET A 563 -33.36 0.17 8.05
CA MET A 563 -34.53 -0.47 7.46
C MET A 563 -34.23 -1.85 6.86
N GLY A 564 -33.05 -2.06 6.29
CA GLY A 564 -32.62 -3.36 5.80
C GLY A 564 -32.47 -4.40 6.90
N GLU A 565 -31.98 -4.00 8.07
CA GLU A 565 -31.93 -4.84 9.27
C GLU A 565 -33.33 -5.16 9.78
N LEU A 566 -34.22 -4.17 9.89
CA LEU A 566 -35.60 -4.38 10.33
C LEU A 566 -36.41 -5.28 9.38
N VAL A 567 -36.20 -5.18 8.07
CA VAL A 567 -36.81 -6.09 7.07
C VAL A 567 -36.31 -7.52 7.25
N ARG A 568 -35.00 -7.72 7.48
CA ARG A 568 -34.43 -9.07 7.73
C ARG A 568 -34.94 -9.69 9.02
N PHE A 569 -35.13 -8.90 10.08
CA PHE A 569 -35.79 -9.36 11.29
C PHE A 569 -37.26 -9.77 11.03
N ALA A 570 -38.01 -9.01 10.25
CA ALA A 570 -39.38 -9.37 9.87
C ALA A 570 -39.43 -10.66 9.03
N ILE A 571 -38.48 -10.87 8.12
CA ILE A 571 -38.34 -12.10 7.32
C ILE A 571 -38.07 -13.31 8.22
N ALA A 572 -37.17 -13.19 9.21
CA ALA A 572 -36.87 -14.26 10.15
C ALA A 572 -38.10 -14.71 10.96
N LEU A 573 -38.95 -13.76 11.39
CA LEU A 573 -40.20 -14.05 12.10
C LEU A 573 -41.28 -14.71 11.23
N LEU A 574 -41.20 -14.57 9.90
CA LEU A 574 -42.11 -15.21 8.94
C LEU A 574 -41.68 -16.63 8.56
N TRP A 575 -40.53 -17.09 9.04
CA TRP A 575 -39.92 -18.39 8.76
C TRP A 575 -40.27 -19.48 9.80
N GLU A 576 -40.88 -19.11 10.94
CA GLU A 576 -41.29 -20.04 12.01
C GLU A 576 -42.74 -20.58 11.90
N GLU A 577 -43.38 -20.53 10.73
CA GLU A 577 -44.64 -21.26 10.46
C GLU A 577 -44.55 -22.18 9.24
#